data_AF-A0AAJ2BVV5-F1
#
_entry.id   AF-A0AAJ2BVV5-F1
#
_cell.length_a   1.000
_cell.length_b   1.000
_cell.length_c   1.000
_cell.angle_alpha   90.00
_cell.angle_beta   90.00
_cell.angle_gamma   90.00
#
_symmetry.space_group_name_H-M   'P 1'
#
loop_
_entity.id
_entity.type
_entity.pdbx_description
1 polymer ?
#
loop_
_entity_poly.entity_id
_entity_poly.type
_entity_poly.pdbx_seq_one_letter_code
_entity_poly.pdbx_strand_id
1 'polypeptide(L)'
;MDEVQKSMATRALVWWLVLVSSLGGCAYSPPAPFIVVGSEKGVSISWENSTLGSDGALKAAEKHCAKYGLEAELAAQVSRFEATYRCF
;
A
#
# COMPACT_ATOMS: atom_id res chain seq x y z
N MET A 1 18.15 -30.94 -25.46
CA MET A 1 18.26 -29.48 -25.35
C MET A 1 16.97 -28.97 -24.70
N ASP A 2 16.67 -29.41 -23.47
CA ASP A 2 15.28 -29.42 -22.96
C ASP A 2 15.15 -29.02 -21.47
N GLU A 3 16.10 -29.44 -20.63
CA GLU A 3 16.07 -29.17 -19.18
C GLU A 3 16.36 -27.69 -18.83
N VAL A 4 17.27 -27.05 -19.58
CA VAL A 4 17.65 -25.65 -19.34
C VAL A 4 16.50 -24.70 -19.67
N GLN A 5 15.78 -24.95 -20.77
CA GLN A 5 14.65 -24.12 -21.19
C GLN A 5 13.46 -24.27 -20.23
N LYS A 6 13.23 -25.48 -19.71
CA LYS A 6 12.20 -25.76 -18.69
C LYS A 6 12.54 -25.07 -17.36
N SER A 7 13.80 -25.12 -16.95
CA SER A 7 14.30 -24.43 -15.75
C SER A 7 14.16 -22.91 -15.85
N MET A 8 14.48 -22.31 -17.01
CA MET A 8 14.29 -20.88 -17.23
C MET A 8 12.81 -20.49 -17.24
N ALA A 9 11.94 -21.29 -17.87
CA ALA A 9 10.50 -21.05 -17.89
C ALA A 9 9.90 -21.11 -16.49
N THR A 10 10.27 -22.11 -15.67
CA THR A 10 9.81 -22.22 -14.28
C THR A 10 10.31 -21.07 -13.42
N ARG A 11 11.57 -20.64 -13.59
CA ARG A 11 12.10 -19.47 -12.88
C ARG A 11 11.35 -18.21 -13.28
N ALA A 12 11.16 -17.97 -14.58
CA ALA A 12 10.41 -16.81 -15.06
C ALA A 12 8.98 -16.78 -14.50
N LEU A 13 8.32 -17.93 -14.39
CA LEU A 13 6.98 -18.06 -13.83
C LEU A 13 6.94 -17.74 -12.33
N VAL A 14 7.94 -18.19 -11.57
CA VAL A 14 8.09 -17.86 -10.14
C VAL A 14 8.34 -16.36 -9.94
N TRP A 15 9.23 -15.77 -10.75
CA TRP A 15 9.48 -14.33 -10.71
C TRP A 15 8.25 -13.50 -11.09
N TRP A 16 7.45 -13.96 -12.07
CA TRP A 16 6.17 -13.36 -12.43
C TRP A 16 5.14 -13.44 -11.29
N LEU A 17 5.05 -14.59 -10.62
CA LEU A 17 4.15 -14.77 -9.48
C LEU A 17 4.53 -13.86 -8.32
N VAL A 18 5.84 -13.71 -8.02
CA VAL A 18 6.33 -12.77 -6.99
C VAL A 18 5.98 -11.32 -7.34
N LEU A 19 6.16 -10.91 -8.60
CA LEU A 19 5.80 -9.58 -9.07
C LEU A 19 4.30 -9.30 -8.93
N VAL A 20 3.44 -10.22 -9.36
CA VAL A 20 1.98 -10.10 -9.25
C VAL A 20 1.52 -10.06 -7.79
N SER A 21 2.16 -10.83 -6.91
CA SER A 21 1.86 -10.84 -5.47
C SER A 21 2.29 -9.55 -4.76
N SER A 22 3.38 -8.92 -5.23
CA SER A 22 3.92 -7.69 -4.66
C SER A 22 3.17 -6.41 -5.08
N LEU A 23 2.36 -6.49 -6.14
CA LEU A 23 1.51 -5.39 -6.63
C LEU A 23 0.14 -5.34 -5.94
N GLY A 24 -0.08 -6.11 -4.88
CA GLY A 24 -1.30 -6.11 -4.06
C GLY A 24 -1.55 -4.85 -3.23
N GLY A 25 -0.87 -3.74 -3.52
CA GLY A 25 -1.19 -2.42 -2.99
C GLY A 25 -2.18 -1.73 -3.91
N CYS A 26 -3.48 -1.97 -3.75
CA CYS A 26 -4.50 -1.25 -4.49
C CYS A 26 -4.46 0.23 -4.09
N ALA A 27 -3.92 1.09 -4.97
CA ALA A 27 -4.07 2.53 -4.85
C ALA A 27 -5.54 2.90 -5.14
N TYR A 28 -6.36 2.93 -4.09
CA TYR A 28 -7.73 3.39 -4.21
C TYR A 28 -7.73 4.91 -4.08
N SER A 29 -8.01 5.60 -5.19
CA SER A 29 -8.44 7.00 -5.16
C SER A 29 -9.97 6.97 -5.10
N PRO A 30 -10.61 7.20 -3.93
CA PRO A 30 -12.01 7.61 -3.95
C PRO A 30 -12.11 8.92 -4.75
N PRO A 31 -13.32 9.41 -5.07
CA PRO A 31 -13.52 10.78 -5.56
C PRO A 31 -13.19 11.85 -4.50
N ALA A 32 -12.23 11.55 -3.62
CA ALA A 32 -11.84 12.25 -2.42
C ALA A 32 -10.31 12.47 -2.45
N PRO A 33 -9.81 13.51 -1.79
CA PRO A 33 -8.54 14.16 -2.13
C PRO A 33 -7.28 13.48 -1.55
N PHE A 34 -7.35 12.17 -1.33
CA PHE A 34 -6.29 11.40 -0.72
C PHE A 34 -5.85 10.27 -1.64
N ILE A 35 -4.53 10.12 -1.77
CA ILE A 35 -3.91 8.94 -2.38
C ILE A 35 -3.57 7.99 -1.23
N VAL A 36 -4.22 6.83 -1.21
CA VAL A 36 -4.06 5.79 -0.18
C VAL A 36 -3.37 4.59 -0.80
N VAL A 37 -2.17 4.24 -0.33
CA VAL A 37 -1.41 3.08 -0.83
C VAL A 37 -0.92 2.26 0.36
N GLY A 38 -1.32 1.00 0.47
CA GLY A 38 -0.97 0.20 1.64
C GLY A 38 -1.38 -1.26 1.57
N SER A 39 -1.01 -1.99 2.62
CA SER A 39 -1.31 -3.40 2.86
C SER A 39 -1.91 -3.56 4.27
N GLU A 40 -2.15 -4.80 4.70
CA GLU A 40 -2.58 -5.13 6.06
C GLU A 40 -1.60 -4.68 7.16
N LYS A 41 -0.32 -4.45 6.83
CA LYS A 41 0.73 -4.09 7.81
C LYS A 41 0.93 -2.59 7.96
N GLY A 42 0.40 -1.80 7.04
CA GLY A 42 0.62 -0.36 7.02
C GLY A 42 0.19 0.29 5.72
N VAL A 43 0.04 1.61 5.78
CA VAL A 43 -0.52 2.44 4.72
C VAL A 43 0.19 3.78 4.65
N SER A 44 0.55 4.21 3.43
CA SER A 44 0.94 5.58 3.13
C SER A 44 -0.26 6.36 2.63
N ILE A 45 -0.45 7.56 3.18
CA ILE A 45 -1.51 8.49 2.81
C ILE A 45 -0.86 9.78 2.34
N SER A 46 -1.11 10.16 1.08
CA SER A 46 -0.80 11.49 0.58
C SER A 46 -2.08 12.33 0.46
N TRP A 47 -2.01 13.58 0.89
CA TRP A 47 -3.11 14.53 0.96
C TRP A 47 -2.78 15.87 0.31
N GLU A 48 -1.85 15.90 -0.64
CA GLU A 48 -1.39 17.12 -1.32
C GLU A 48 -2.54 17.92 -1.94
N ASN A 49 -3.58 17.24 -2.42
CA ASN A 49 -4.76 17.87 -3.02
C ASN A 49 -5.96 17.95 -2.07
N SER A 50 -5.76 17.75 -0.76
CA SER A 50 -6.82 17.66 0.26
C SER A 50 -7.01 18.90 1.09
N THR A 51 -8.28 19.29 1.22
CA THR A 51 -8.72 20.33 2.17
C THR A 51 -8.82 19.82 3.61
N LEU A 52 -8.75 18.49 3.83
CA LEU A 52 -8.90 17.86 5.14
C LEU A 52 -7.56 17.69 5.88
N GLY A 53 -6.43 17.89 5.20
CA GLY A 53 -5.09 17.89 5.80
C GLY A 53 -4.69 16.61 6.53
N SER A 54 -3.80 16.74 7.52
CA SER A 54 -3.27 15.62 8.31
C SER A 54 -4.35 14.86 9.09
N ASP A 55 -5.40 15.55 9.57
CA ASP A 55 -6.48 14.93 10.34
C ASP A 55 -7.33 14.00 9.47
N GLY A 56 -7.59 14.41 8.22
CA GLY A 56 -8.24 13.51 7.25
C GLY A 56 -7.35 12.35 6.83
N ALA A 57 -6.02 12.55 6.81
CA ALA A 57 -5.07 11.48 6.53
C ALA A 57 -5.06 10.41 7.64
N LEU A 58 -5.10 10.83 8.91
CA LEU A 58 -5.24 9.91 10.04
C LEU A 58 -6.54 9.10 9.93
N LYS A 59 -7.69 9.75 9.68
CA LYS A 59 -8.97 9.04 9.49
C LYS A 59 -8.94 8.06 8.32
N ALA A 60 -8.23 8.39 7.25
CA ALA A 60 -8.06 7.50 6.10
C ALA A 60 -7.21 6.27 6.48
N ALA A 61 -6.16 6.46 7.28
CA ALA A 61 -5.33 5.38 7.81
C ALA A 61 -6.11 4.47 8.77
N GLU A 62 -6.85 5.05 9.72
CA GLU A 62 -7.74 4.31 10.65
C GLU A 62 -8.76 3.48 9.87
N LYS A 63 -9.41 4.06 8.86
CA LYS A 63 -10.36 3.35 8.00
C LYS A 63 -9.69 2.22 7.21
N HIS A 64 -8.43 2.38 6.81
CA HIS A 64 -7.68 1.33 6.11
C HIS A 64 -7.34 0.18 7.06
N CYS A 65 -6.73 0.46 8.21
CA CYS A 65 -6.34 -0.58 9.19
C CYS A 65 -7.57 -1.29 9.80
N ALA A 66 -8.67 -0.58 10.04
CA ALA A 66 -9.91 -1.17 10.54
C ALA A 66 -10.50 -2.26 9.63
N LYS A 67 -10.21 -2.26 8.31
CA LYS A 67 -10.61 -3.36 7.41
C LYS A 67 -9.98 -4.70 7.79
N TYR A 68 -8.86 -4.66 8.51
CA TYR A 68 -8.12 -5.82 9.01
C TYR A 68 -8.33 -6.06 10.51
N GLY A 69 -9.18 -5.25 11.17
CA GLY A 69 -9.38 -5.31 12.62
C GLY A 69 -8.20 -4.77 13.42
N LEU A 70 -7.38 -3.91 12.82
CA LEU A 70 -6.16 -3.33 13.40
C LEU A 70 -6.31 -1.83 13.63
N GLU A 71 -5.52 -1.28 14.54
CA GLU A 71 -5.42 0.16 14.81
C GLU A 71 -4.30 0.81 13.99
N ALA A 72 -4.41 2.11 13.72
CA ALA A 72 -3.41 2.86 12.96
C ALA A 72 -2.50 3.65 13.90
N GLU A 73 -1.18 3.47 13.78
CA GLU A 73 -0.16 4.25 14.49
C GLU A 73 0.71 4.99 13.48
N LEU A 74 1.00 6.27 13.74
CA LEU A 74 1.89 7.05 12.89
C LEU A 74 3.32 6.48 12.96
N ALA A 75 3.79 5.94 11.84
CA ALA A 75 5.13 5.36 11.74
C ALA A 75 6.17 6.39 11.26
N ALA A 76 5.81 7.23 10.27
CA ALA A 76 6.70 8.24 9.74
C ALA A 76 5.94 9.39 9.08
N GLN A 77 6.44 10.61 9.27
CA GLN A 77 6.05 11.77 8.46
C GLN A 77 7.01 11.85 7.26
N VAL A 78 6.53 11.54 6.05
CA VAL A 78 7.36 11.47 4.84
C VAL A 78 7.56 12.87 4.24
N SER A 79 6.52 13.68 4.23
CA SER A 79 6.56 15.07 3.76
C SER A 79 5.52 15.92 4.48
N ARG A 80 5.38 17.19 4.10
CA ARG A 80 4.28 18.04 4.60
C ARG A 80 2.89 17.49 4.28
N PHE A 81 2.78 16.73 3.20
CA PHE A 81 1.51 16.24 2.66
C PHE A 81 1.42 14.71 2.62
N GLU A 82 2.37 14.00 3.22
CA GLU A 82 2.38 12.54 3.20
C GLU A 82 2.89 11.97 4.53
N ALA A 83 2.19 10.94 5.02
CA ALA A 83 2.55 10.18 6.20
C ALA A 83 2.28 8.69 6.00
N THR A 84 3.09 7.88 6.65
CA THR A 84 2.95 6.43 6.71
C THR A 84 2.50 6.01 8.09
N TYR A 85 1.52 5.12 8.13
CA TYR A 85 0.95 4.53 9.34
C TYR A 85 1.20 3.03 9.34
N ARG A 86 1.51 2.47 10.51
CA ARG A 86 1.54 1.02 10.74
C ARG A 86 0.15 0.58 11.22
N CYS A 87 -0.30 -0.59 10.74
CA CYS A 87 -1.49 -1.24 11.27
C CYS A 87 -1.04 -2.31 12.28
N PHE A 88 -1.62 -2.32 13.49
CA PHE A 88 -1.21 -3.22 14.58
C PHE A 88 -2.40 -3.71 15.41
#